data_AF-A0A1R1HYV8-F1
#
_entry.id   AF-A0A1R1HYV8-F1
#
_cell.length_a   1.000
_cell.length_b   1.000
_cell.length_c   1.000
_cell.angle_alpha   90.00
_cell.angle_beta   90.00
_cell.angle_gamma   90.00
#
_symmetry.space_group_name_H-M   'P 1'
#
loop_
_entity.id
_entity.type
_entity.pdbx_description
1 polymer ?
#
loop_
_entity_poly.entity_id
_entity_poly.type
_entity_poly.pdbx_seq_one_letter_code
_entity_poly.pdbx_strand_id
1 'polypeptide(L)'
;TGKHACGVVIAPTKLTDFSPIACDEEGGGLVTQFDKDDVEAAGLVKFDFLGLRTLTIIKWAMEIINREQAKKGLEPVNIDFIPLDDKPTYSLLQKAETTAVFQLESRGMKELIKKLKPDCLEDLIALVALFRPGPL
;
A
#
# COMPACT_ATOMS: atom_id res chain seq x y z
N THR A 1 6.69 19.58 19.66
CA THR A 1 6.59 18.14 19.32
C THR A 1 5.98 18.03 17.95
N GLY A 2 6.67 17.44 16.98
CA GLY A 2 6.15 17.34 15.60
C GLY A 2 4.90 16.45 15.58
N LYS A 3 3.76 17.00 15.16
CA LYS A 3 2.51 16.25 14.96
C LYS A 3 2.67 15.33 13.76
N HIS A 4 3.32 14.18 13.94
CA HIS A 4 3.19 13.05 13.00
C HIS A 4 2.07 12.14 13.51
N ALA A 5 0.83 12.56 13.24
CA ALA A 5 -0.35 11.71 13.39
C ALA A 5 -0.36 10.67 12.25
N CYS A 6 0.61 9.76 12.27
CA CYS A 6 0.74 8.69 11.28
C CYS A 6 -0.07 7.45 11.67
N GLY A 7 -0.96 7.51 12.67
CA GLY A 7 -1.83 6.40 12.99
C GLY A 7 -2.96 6.72 13.97
N VAL A 8 -3.92 5.81 14.05
CA VAL A 8 -4.99 5.76 15.06
C VAL A 8 -4.65 4.70 16.08
N VAL A 9 -4.94 4.98 17.35
CA VAL A 9 -4.77 4.05 18.45
C VAL A 9 -6.13 3.67 19.02
N ILE A 10 -6.35 2.38 19.26
CA ILE A 10 -7.59 1.82 19.80
C ILE A 10 -7.26 1.14 21.14
N ALA A 11 -7.93 1.60 22.20
CA ALA A 11 -7.86 1.03 23.54
C ALA A 11 -9.17 0.28 23.87
N PRO A 12 -9.13 -0.76 24.72
CA PRO A 12 -10.34 -1.44 25.19
C PRO A 12 -11.16 -0.58 26.16
N THR A 13 -10.54 0.41 26.82
CA THR A 13 -11.20 1.39 27.70
C THR A 13 -10.74 2.81 27.34
N LYS A 14 -10.74 3.76 28.28
CA LYS A 14 -10.33 5.14 27.97
C LYS A 14 -8.84 5.16 27.64
N LEU A 15 -8.44 5.92 26.61
CA LEU A 15 -7.03 6.07 26.23
C LEU A 15 -6.15 6.57 27.38
N THR A 16 -6.70 7.38 28.29
CA THR A 16 -6.00 7.88 29.50
C THR A 16 -5.64 6.80 30.50
N ASP A 17 -6.26 5.61 30.43
CA ASP A 17 -5.92 4.47 31.28
C ASP A 17 -4.58 3.86 30.86
N PHE A 18 -4.14 4.13 29.62
CA PHE A 18 -2.95 3.54 29.01
C PHE A 18 -1.86 4.59 28.71
N SER A 19 -2.22 5.80 28.30
CA SER A 19 -1.28 6.87 27.95
C SER A 19 -1.83 8.25 28.31
N PRO A 20 -1.00 9.18 28.81
CA PRO A 20 -1.31 10.60 28.78
C PRO A 20 -1.62 11.06 27.35
N ILE A 21 -2.55 12.02 27.22
CA ILE A 21 -2.94 12.61 25.94
C ILE A 21 -2.42 14.05 25.87
N ALA A 22 -1.96 14.47 24.71
CA ALA A 22 -1.67 15.86 24.38
C ALA A 22 -2.71 16.40 23.38
N CYS A 23 -3.01 17.68 23.47
CA CYS A 23 -3.87 18.41 22.54
C CYS A 23 -3.21 19.74 22.14
N ASP A 24 -3.74 20.39 21.12
CA ASP A 24 -3.38 21.79 20.85
C ASP A 24 -4.08 22.78 21.79
N GLU A 25 -3.75 24.06 21.67
CA GLU A 25 -4.25 25.14 22.55
C GLU A 25 -5.78 25.27 22.52
N GLU A 26 -6.43 24.84 21.43
CA GLU A 26 -7.89 24.84 21.29
C GLU A 26 -8.54 23.52 21.78
N GLY A 27 -7.75 22.58 22.31
CA GLY A 27 -8.22 21.27 22.77
C GLY A 27 -8.48 20.26 21.64
N GLY A 28 -8.12 20.60 20.41
CA GLY A 28 -8.17 19.74 19.24
C GLY A 28 -6.93 18.86 19.08
N GLY A 29 -6.95 18.01 18.06
CA GLY A 29 -5.78 17.22 17.67
C GLY A 29 -5.23 16.31 18.78
N LEU A 30 -6.12 15.56 19.44
CA LEU A 30 -5.76 14.63 20.50
C LEU A 30 -4.76 13.58 19.98
N VAL A 31 -3.60 13.49 20.64
CA VAL A 31 -2.55 12.52 20.34
C VAL A 31 -2.04 11.87 21.62
N THR A 32 -1.64 10.60 21.55
CA THR A 32 -0.93 9.95 22.66
C THR A 32 0.44 10.61 22.83
N GLN A 33 0.89 10.78 24.08
CA GLN A 33 2.25 11.28 24.35
C GLN A 33 3.32 10.22 24.09
N PHE A 34 2.93 8.94 24.11
CA PHE A 34 3.78 7.82 23.71
C PHE A 34 3.98 7.80 22.20
N ASP A 35 5.20 7.43 21.81
CA ASP A 35 5.55 7.22 20.41
C ASP A 35 5.06 5.85 19.90
N LYS A 36 5.47 5.49 18.67
CA LYS A 36 5.01 4.26 18.02
C LYS A 36 5.28 3.01 18.87
N ASP A 37 6.49 2.90 19.41
CA ASP A 37 6.94 1.65 20.03
C ASP A 37 6.36 1.55 21.45
N ASP A 38 6.25 2.68 22.14
CA ASP A 38 5.67 2.75 23.48
C ASP A 38 4.15 2.47 23.49
N VAL A 39 3.41 2.91 22.45
CA VAL A 39 1.97 2.63 22.31
C VAL A 39 1.70 1.13 22.11
N GLU A 40 2.50 0.46 21.29
CA GLU A 40 2.37 -0.99 21.07
C GLU A 40 2.77 -1.76 22.35
N ALA A 41 3.82 -1.33 23.04
CA ALA A 41 4.25 -1.93 24.31
C ALA A 41 3.21 -1.75 25.43
N ALA A 42 2.46 -0.64 25.42
CA ALA A 42 1.33 -0.40 26.33
C ALA A 42 0.10 -1.30 26.03
N GLY A 43 0.17 -2.16 25.01
CA GLY A 43 -0.89 -3.11 24.66
C GLY A 43 -2.03 -2.49 23.85
N LEU A 44 -1.80 -1.32 23.25
CA LEU A 44 -2.78 -0.66 22.42
C LEU A 44 -2.69 -1.13 20.97
N VAL A 45 -3.84 -1.27 20.31
CA VAL A 45 -3.88 -1.61 18.88
C VAL A 45 -3.69 -0.34 18.08
N LYS A 46 -2.74 -0.37 17.16
CA LYS A 46 -2.40 0.78 16.31
C LYS A 46 -2.70 0.48 14.84
N PHE A 47 -3.29 1.45 14.16
CA PHE A 47 -3.44 1.47 12.72
C PHE A 47 -2.59 2.59 12.14
N ASP A 48 -1.64 2.25 11.28
CA ASP A 48 -0.84 3.25 10.58
C ASP A 48 -1.58 3.84 9.38
N PHE A 49 -1.63 5.17 9.31
CA PHE A 49 -2.02 5.90 8.12
C PHE A 49 -0.83 6.03 7.19
N LEU A 50 -0.88 5.28 6.11
CA LEU A 50 0.06 5.40 5.02
C LEU A 50 -0.57 6.22 3.88
N GLY A 51 0.04 7.36 3.54
CA GLY A 51 -0.41 8.26 2.48
C GLY A 51 -0.20 7.74 1.06
N LEU A 52 -0.37 6.43 0.82
CA LEU A 52 -0.22 5.83 -0.51
C LEU A 52 -1.48 6.05 -1.34
N ARG A 53 -1.30 6.73 -2.48
CA ARG A 53 -2.38 6.98 -3.45
C ARG A 53 -2.70 5.76 -4.32
N THR A 54 -1.91 4.68 -4.24
CA THR A 54 -2.05 3.49 -5.08
C THR A 54 -3.45 2.88 -5.01
N LEU A 55 -3.99 2.68 -3.80
CA LEU A 55 -5.33 2.11 -3.62
C LEU A 55 -6.42 3.07 -4.14
N THR A 56 -6.23 4.38 -4.01
CA THR A 56 -7.15 5.38 -4.58
C THR A 56 -7.18 5.31 -6.10
N ILE A 57 -6.02 5.16 -6.74
CA ILE A 57 -5.91 5.01 -8.20
C ILE A 57 -6.61 3.72 -8.66
N ILE A 58 -6.37 2.61 -7.97
CA ILE A 58 -7.02 1.32 -8.27
C ILE A 58 -8.54 1.46 -8.14
N LYS A 59 -9.03 2.07 -7.06
CA LYS A 59 -10.46 2.31 -6.86
C LYS A 59 -11.09 3.06 -8.03
N TRP A 60 -10.49 4.18 -8.45
CA TRP A 60 -11.00 4.95 -9.59
C TRP A 60 -10.96 4.17 -10.91
N ALA A 61 -9.89 3.40 -11.15
CA ALA A 61 -9.79 2.54 -12.32
C ALA A 61 -10.93 1.51 -12.35
N MET A 62 -11.20 0.85 -11.21
CA MET A 62 -12.29 -0.13 -11.09
C MET A 62 -13.68 0.49 -11.28
N GLU A 63 -13.91 1.70 -10.73
CA GLU A 63 -15.17 2.44 -10.94
C GLU A 63 -15.41 2.76 -12.43
N ILE A 64 -14.36 3.12 -13.17
CA ILE A 64 -14.43 3.38 -14.61
C ILE A 64 -14.68 2.09 -15.38
N ILE A 65 -13.91 1.03 -15.11
CA ILE A 65 -14.03 -0.27 -15.78
C ILE A 65 -15.43 -0.84 -15.60
N ASN A 66 -15.96 -0.86 -14.37
CA ASN A 66 -17.28 -1.43 -14.09
C ASN A 66 -18.42 -0.61 -14.68
N ARG A 67 -18.24 0.71 -14.81
CA ARG A 67 -19.19 1.56 -15.55
C ARG A 67 -19.26 1.18 -17.03
N GLU A 68 -18.12 0.88 -17.64
CA GLU A 68 -18.06 0.44 -19.04
C GLU A 68 -18.57 -1.01 -19.23
N GLN A 69 -18.33 -1.91 -18.27
CA GLN A 69 -18.91 -3.26 -18.27
C GLN A 69 -20.45 -3.20 -18.24
N ALA A 70 -21.01 -2.37 -17.35
CA ALA A 70 -22.45 -2.22 -17.22
C ALA A 70 -23.12 -1.73 -18.52
N LYS A 71 -22.47 -0.80 -19.26
CA LYS A 71 -22.96 -0.36 -20.58
C LYS A 71 -23.01 -1.49 -21.61
N LYS A 72 -22.13 -2.49 -21.47
CA LYS A 72 -22.05 -3.66 -22.34
C LYS A 72 -22.89 -4.83 -21.86
N GLY A 73 -23.58 -4.70 -20.72
CA GLY A 73 -24.35 -5.79 -20.10
C GLY A 73 -23.47 -6.93 -19.57
N LEU A 74 -22.22 -6.63 -19.23
CA LEU A 74 -21.25 -7.58 -18.68
C LEU A 74 -21.18 -7.45 -17.16
N GLU A 75 -20.82 -8.55 -16.49
CA GLU A 75 -20.63 -8.59 -15.04
C GLU A 75 -19.50 -7.65 -14.58
N PRO A 76 -19.61 -7.06 -13.37
CA PRO A 76 -18.57 -6.21 -12.82
C PRO A 76 -17.29 -7.02 -12.56
N VAL A 77 -16.16 -6.40 -12.84
CA VAL A 77 -14.84 -6.93 -12.49
C VAL A 77 -14.64 -6.76 -10.99
N ASN A 78 -14.18 -7.84 -10.35
CA ASN A 78 -13.67 -7.81 -8.99
C ASN A 78 -12.16 -8.02 -9.00
N ILE A 79 -11.42 -7.03 -8.49
CA ILE A 79 -9.95 -7.03 -8.49
C ILE A 79 -9.36 -8.11 -7.56
N ASP A 80 -10.09 -8.53 -6.54
CA ASP A 80 -9.62 -9.55 -5.57
C ASP A 80 -9.54 -10.95 -6.19
N PHE A 81 -10.19 -11.17 -7.34
CA PHE A 81 -10.31 -12.49 -7.98
C PHE A 81 -9.72 -12.53 -9.39
N ILE A 82 -8.84 -11.60 -9.74
CA ILE A 82 -8.15 -11.64 -11.04
C ILE A 82 -7.18 -12.82 -11.11
N PRO A 83 -7.00 -13.44 -12.29
CA PRO A 83 -5.98 -14.47 -12.48
C PRO A 83 -4.58 -13.89 -12.30
N LEU A 84 -3.69 -14.65 -11.66
CA LEU A 84 -2.31 -14.23 -11.36
C LEU A 84 -1.32 -14.71 -12.45
N ASP A 85 -1.80 -15.47 -13.44
CA ASP A 85 -1.05 -16.06 -14.55
C ASP A 85 -1.35 -15.38 -15.91
N ASP A 86 -1.80 -14.12 -15.87
CA ASP A 86 -2.20 -13.36 -17.06
C ASP A 86 -1.02 -13.06 -18.00
N LYS A 87 -0.92 -13.82 -19.11
CA LYS A 87 0.16 -13.69 -20.11
C LYS A 87 0.30 -12.28 -20.70
N PRO A 88 -0.78 -11.55 -21.04
CA PRO A 88 -0.68 -10.16 -21.47
C PRO A 88 0.02 -9.26 -20.44
N THR A 89 -0.31 -9.40 -19.16
CA THR A 89 0.32 -8.65 -18.06
C THR A 89 1.81 -8.96 -17.96
N TYR A 90 2.21 -10.24 -17.99
CA TYR A 90 3.63 -10.61 -18.00
C TYR A 90 4.35 -10.13 -19.27
N SER A 91 3.69 -10.15 -20.42
CA SER A 91 4.27 -9.63 -21.66
C SER A 91 4.57 -8.12 -21.59
N LEU A 92 3.70 -7.35 -20.92
CA LEU A 92 3.92 -5.92 -20.66
C LEU A 92 5.08 -5.72 -19.67
N LEU A 93 5.12 -6.51 -18.59
CA LEU A 93 6.21 -6.50 -17.61
C LEU A 93 7.56 -6.82 -18.26
N GLN A 94 7.65 -7.88 -19.07
CA GLN A 94 8.88 -8.30 -19.76
C GLN A 94 9.42 -7.24 -20.73
N LYS A 95 8.57 -6.36 -21.27
CA LYS A 95 8.98 -5.20 -22.07
C LYS A 95 9.48 -4.02 -21.23
N ALA A 96 9.44 -4.14 -19.90
CA ALA A 96 9.73 -3.09 -18.92
C ALA A 96 8.86 -1.83 -19.09
N GLU A 97 7.63 -2.02 -19.56
CA GLU A 97 6.60 -0.97 -19.68
C GLU A 97 5.94 -0.68 -18.32
N THR A 98 6.74 -0.54 -17.26
CA THR A 98 6.28 -0.48 -15.86
C THR A 98 6.13 0.93 -15.29
N THR A 99 6.01 1.95 -16.14
CA THR A 99 5.67 3.31 -15.68
C THR A 99 4.28 3.30 -15.06
N ALA A 100 4.10 3.96 -13.91
CA ALA A 100 2.89 3.90 -13.09
C ALA A 100 2.52 2.49 -12.52
N VAL A 101 3.42 1.50 -12.62
CA VAL A 101 3.27 0.22 -11.91
C VAL A 101 3.94 0.35 -10.55
N PHE A 102 3.15 0.17 -9.49
CA PHE A 102 3.59 0.33 -8.10
C PHE A 102 4.85 -0.48 -7.81
N GLN A 103 5.83 0.13 -7.13
CA GLN A 103 7.18 -0.41 -6.82
C GLN A 103 8.10 -0.72 -8.02
N LEU A 104 7.57 -0.84 -9.24
CA LEU A 104 8.34 -1.28 -10.42
C LEU A 104 8.75 -0.16 -11.38
N GLU A 105 8.53 1.10 -11.00
CA GLU A 105 8.73 2.25 -11.88
C GLU A 105 10.19 2.69 -12.03
N SER A 106 11.04 2.39 -11.05
CA SER A 106 12.41 2.90 -10.99
C SER A 106 13.25 2.42 -12.18
N ARG A 107 14.22 3.25 -12.60
CA ARG A 107 15.12 2.91 -13.71
C ARG A 107 15.88 1.60 -13.43
N GLY A 108 16.40 1.43 -12.22
CA GLY A 108 17.13 0.22 -11.83
C GLY A 108 16.24 -1.02 -11.87
N MET A 109 15.00 -0.90 -11.41
CA MET A 109 14.04 -2.00 -11.45
C MET A 109 13.67 -2.38 -12.89
N LYS A 110 13.45 -1.41 -13.78
CA LYS A 110 13.21 -1.66 -15.21
C LYS A 110 14.34 -2.43 -15.88
N GLU A 111 15.60 -2.10 -15.56
CA GLU A 111 16.76 -2.82 -16.08
C GLU A 111 16.86 -4.25 -15.51
N LEU A 112 16.49 -4.45 -14.24
CA LEU A 112 16.43 -5.78 -13.64
C LEU A 112 15.34 -6.64 -14.31
N ILE A 113 14.15 -6.08 -14.53
CA ILE A 113 13.04 -6.74 -15.21
C ILE A 113 13.41 -7.19 -16.62
N LYS A 114 14.11 -6.36 -17.41
CA LYS A 114 14.59 -6.74 -18.76
C LYS A 114 15.54 -7.94 -18.75
N LYS A 115 16.34 -8.09 -17.68
CA LYS A 115 17.29 -9.19 -17.53
C LYS A 115 16.62 -10.46 -17.04
N LEU A 116 15.77 -10.35 -16.02
CA LEU A 116 15.10 -11.51 -15.40
C LEU A 116 13.97 -12.05 -16.26
N LYS A 117 13.24 -11.17 -16.96
CA LYS A 117 12.04 -11.48 -17.76
C LYS A 117 11.01 -12.29 -16.96
N PRO A 118 10.40 -11.69 -15.92
CA PRO A 118 9.45 -12.39 -15.05
C PRO A 118 8.29 -12.97 -15.87
N ASP A 119 7.93 -14.23 -15.63
CA ASP A 119 6.81 -14.90 -16.30
C ASP A 119 5.77 -15.48 -15.33
N CYS A 120 6.03 -15.37 -14.02
CA CYS A 120 5.15 -15.80 -12.95
C CYS A 120 5.17 -14.82 -11.75
N LEU A 121 4.27 -15.03 -10.80
CA LEU A 121 4.12 -14.15 -9.64
C LEU A 121 5.31 -14.27 -8.69
N GLU A 122 5.87 -15.47 -8.59
CA GLU A 122 7.05 -15.78 -7.78
C GLU A 122 8.24 -14.91 -8.20
N ASP A 123 8.42 -14.66 -9.49
CA ASP A 123 9.45 -13.77 -10.00
C ASP A 123 9.20 -12.31 -9.60
N LEU A 124 7.95 -11.85 -9.57
CA LEU A 124 7.61 -10.50 -9.10
C LEU A 124 7.93 -10.32 -7.62
N ILE A 125 7.63 -11.33 -6.81
CA ILE A 125 8.00 -11.35 -5.38
C ILE A 125 9.53 -11.30 -5.24
N ALA A 126 10.24 -12.12 -6.03
CA ALA A 126 11.70 -12.15 -6.03
C ALA A 126 12.31 -10.80 -6.48
N LEU A 127 11.74 -10.13 -7.49
CA LEU A 127 12.22 -8.83 -7.98
C LEU A 127 12.24 -7.77 -6.87
N VAL A 128 11.16 -7.67 -6.09
CA VAL A 128 11.07 -6.72 -4.98
C VAL A 128 12.05 -7.07 -3.85
N ALA A 129 12.34 -8.36 -3.64
CA ALA A 129 13.31 -8.81 -2.65
C ALA A 129 14.76 -8.54 -3.10
N LEU A 130 15.09 -8.79 -4.37
CA LEU A 130 16.41 -8.62 -4.97
C LEU A 130 16.79 -7.15 -5.16
N PHE A 131 15.83 -6.27 -5.37
CA PHE A 131 16.08 -4.84 -5.53
C PHE A 131 16.18 -4.12 -4.16
N ARG A 132 17.07 -4.62 -3.30
CA ARG A 132 17.43 -4.01 -2.02
C ARG A 132 18.95 -3.74 -1.99
N PRO A 133 19.43 -2.75 -1.24
CA PRO A 133 20.85 -2.37 -1.23
C PRO A 133 21.81 -3.44 -0.64
N GLY A 134 21.31 -4.52 -0.04
CA GLY A 134 22.12 -5.65 0.43
C GLY A 134 22.44 -6.71 -0.65
N PRO A 135 21.46 -7.17 -1.44
CA PRO A 135 21.67 -8.18 -2.49
C PRO A 135 22.17 -7.69 -3.86
N LEU A 136 22.33 -6.38 -4.09
CA LEU A 136 22.89 -5.80 -5.33
C LEU A 136 24.37 -5.45 -5.21
#